data_AF-A0A4R1KCP3-F1
#
_entry.id   AF-A0A4R1KCP3-F1
#
_cell.length_a   1.000
_cell.length_b   1.000
_cell.length_c   1.000
_cell.angle_alpha   90.00
_cell.angle_beta   90.00
_cell.angle_gamma   90.00
#
_symmetry.space_group_name_H-M   'P 1'
#
loop_
_entity.id
_entity.type
_entity.pdbx_description
1 polymer ?
#
loop_
_entity_poly.entity_id
_entity_poly.type
_entity_poly.pdbx_seq_one_letter_code
_entity_poly.pdbx_strand_id
1 'polypeptide(L)'
;MVETRIEGLTAHIRLIPQTGQFTLLDVETIKEIIKNLRMVKESPAKCLRIYGEGGCFAVGADLRTLSTYDGFDAKWFSMLGNTMFGTMRTMPQVVIAEIDGFCMGGGMDFAAACDFRYATGKSKFAHPGSKLGIITGFGGTQAIPRLMKSACASEFLITGNAFDTDYMLKGGFLKGVAHNTEELMHMTGILCEKINRKSRTLLSGFKLSLNGSAGI
;
A
#
# COMPACT_ATOMS: atom_id res chain seq x y z
N MET A 1 -8.99 -3.02 -12.72
CA MET A 1 -9.58 -4.36 -12.49
C MET A 1 -8.81 -4.96 -11.33
N VAL A 2 -9.51 -5.39 -10.28
CA VAL A 2 -8.91 -5.90 -9.03
C VAL A 2 -9.32 -7.34 -8.86
N GLU A 3 -8.34 -8.24 -8.87
CA GLU A 3 -8.61 -9.68 -8.76
C GLU A 3 -8.11 -10.25 -7.44
N THR A 4 -8.89 -11.16 -6.85
CA THR A 4 -8.52 -11.85 -5.62
C THR A 4 -8.42 -13.35 -5.84
N ARG A 5 -7.35 -13.94 -5.31
CA ARG A 5 -7.18 -15.40 -5.22
C ARG A 5 -6.81 -15.78 -3.79
N ILE A 6 -7.30 -16.93 -3.32
CA ILE A 6 -6.99 -17.47 -2.00
C ILE A 6 -6.39 -18.86 -2.17
N GLU A 7 -5.18 -19.06 -1.66
CA GLU A 7 -4.41 -20.29 -1.75
C GLU A 7 -4.04 -20.76 -0.34
N GLY A 8 -4.83 -21.71 0.18
CA GLY A 8 -4.69 -22.19 1.54
C GLY A 8 -4.84 -21.07 2.58
N LEU A 9 -3.73 -20.67 3.20
CA LEU A 9 -3.69 -19.64 4.24
C LEU A 9 -3.16 -18.29 3.75
N THR A 10 -2.95 -18.13 2.44
CA THR A 10 -2.46 -16.87 1.85
C THR A 10 -3.42 -16.39 0.78
N ALA A 11 -3.87 -15.15 0.92
CA ALA A 11 -4.66 -14.45 -0.09
C ALA A 11 -3.76 -13.53 -0.93
N HIS A 12 -4.21 -13.26 -2.14
CA HIS A 12 -3.53 -12.43 -3.13
C HIS A 12 -4.56 -11.45 -3.69
N ILE A 13 -4.24 -10.15 -3.68
CA ILE A 13 -4.95 -9.13 -4.44
C ILE A 13 -4.01 -8.62 -5.52
N ARG A 14 -4.46 -8.75 -6.77
CA ARG A 14 -3.76 -8.32 -7.98
C ARG A 14 -4.42 -7.04 -8.51
N LEU A 15 -3.63 -5.99 -8.68
CA LEU A 15 -4.06 -4.71 -9.22
C LEU A 15 -3.70 -4.62 -10.71
N ILE A 16 -4.72 -4.53 -11.56
CA ILE A 16 -4.54 -4.50 -13.02
C ILE A 16 -4.92 -3.11 -13.53
N PRO A 17 -3.99 -2.38 -14.19
CA PRO A 17 -4.29 -1.11 -14.84
C PRO A 17 -5.46 -1.24 -15.81
N GLN A 18 -6.45 -0.36 -15.71
CA GLN A 18 -7.59 -0.37 -16.64
C GLN A 18 -7.22 0.20 -18.01
N THR A 19 -6.33 1.21 -18.02
CA THR A 19 -5.82 1.83 -19.24
C THR A 19 -4.34 2.14 -19.09
N GLY A 20 -3.56 1.89 -20.15
CA GLY A 20 -2.12 2.11 -20.15
C GLY A 20 -1.39 1.27 -19.09
N GLN A 21 -0.36 1.88 -18.48
CA GLN A 21 0.54 1.19 -17.55
C GLN A 21 0.17 1.39 -16.07
N PHE A 22 -0.62 2.41 -15.73
CA PHE A 22 -0.76 2.85 -14.35
C PHE A 22 -2.05 2.38 -13.68
N THR A 23 -1.90 1.81 -12.49
CA THR A 23 -3.03 1.56 -11.59
C THR A 23 -3.41 2.86 -10.89
N LEU A 24 -4.55 3.44 -11.29
CA LEU A 24 -5.15 4.59 -10.62
C LEU A 24 -6.01 4.14 -9.43
N LEU A 25 -6.04 4.97 -8.39
CA LEU A 25 -6.92 4.80 -7.22
C LEU A 25 -8.10 5.76 -7.34
N ASP A 26 -8.93 5.56 -8.38
CA ASP A 26 -10.20 6.26 -8.52
C ASP A 26 -11.29 5.67 -7.60
N VAL A 27 -12.47 6.29 -7.60
CA VAL A 27 -13.59 5.88 -6.74
C VAL A 27 -13.96 4.41 -6.94
N GLU A 28 -14.02 3.96 -8.19
CA GLU A 28 -14.45 2.60 -8.51
C GLU A 28 -13.39 1.59 -8.09
N THR A 29 -12.12 1.86 -8.40
CA THR A 29 -11.00 1.01 -8.03
C THR A 29 -10.86 0.91 -6.51
N ILE A 30 -11.01 2.02 -5.77
CA ILE A 30 -10.99 1.97 -4.29
C ILE A 30 -12.16 1.14 -3.74
N LYS A 31 -13.37 1.28 -4.28
CA LYS A 31 -14.52 0.46 -3.88
C LYS A 31 -14.29 -1.03 -4.17
N GLU A 32 -13.71 -1.34 -5.32
CA GLU A 32 -13.35 -2.70 -5.73
C GLU A 32 -12.30 -3.29 -4.77
N ILE A 33 -11.26 -2.53 -4.40
CA ILE A 33 -10.26 -2.94 -3.41
C ILE A 33 -10.94 -3.18 -2.06
N ILE A 34 -11.78 -2.26 -1.57
CA ILE A 34 -12.50 -2.43 -0.29
C ILE A 34 -13.35 -3.71 -0.30
N LYS A 35 -14.06 -3.99 -1.38
CA LYS A 35 -14.86 -5.20 -1.54
C LYS A 35 -13.98 -6.46 -1.43
N ASN A 36 -12.86 -6.48 -2.13
CA ASN A 36 -11.90 -7.60 -2.09
C ASN A 36 -11.24 -7.75 -0.70
N LEU A 37 -10.86 -6.65 -0.05
CA LEU A 37 -10.34 -6.66 1.33
C LEU A 37 -11.35 -7.25 2.32
N ARG A 38 -12.64 -6.92 2.19
CA ARG A 38 -13.72 -7.50 3.02
C ARG A 38 -13.87 -8.99 2.76
N MET A 39 -13.81 -9.44 1.50
CA MET A 39 -13.83 -10.87 1.18
C MET A 39 -12.65 -11.61 1.83
N VAL A 40 -11.42 -11.07 1.70
CA VAL A 40 -10.23 -11.65 2.32
C VAL A 40 -10.35 -11.65 3.85
N LYS A 41 -10.90 -10.58 4.43
CA LYS A 41 -11.11 -10.47 5.88
C LYS A 41 -11.92 -11.64 6.43
N GLU A 42 -12.93 -12.12 5.72
CA GLU A 42 -13.77 -13.25 6.15
C GLU A 42 -13.18 -14.64 5.82
N SER A 43 -12.11 -14.68 5.03
CA SER A 43 -11.46 -15.93 4.60
C SER A 43 -10.60 -16.59 5.70
N PRO A 44 -10.19 -17.86 5.54
CA PRO A 44 -9.23 -18.51 6.45
C PRO A 44 -7.80 -17.99 6.29
N ALA A 45 -7.52 -17.11 5.32
CA ALA A 45 -6.18 -16.59 5.10
C ALA A 45 -5.65 -15.86 6.34
N LYS A 46 -4.34 -15.98 6.57
CA LYS A 46 -3.58 -15.30 7.63
C LYS A 46 -2.65 -14.24 7.05
N CYS A 47 -2.29 -14.37 5.77
CA CYS A 47 -1.53 -13.37 5.03
C CYS A 47 -2.34 -12.88 3.83
N LEU A 48 -2.16 -11.62 3.47
CA LEU A 48 -2.63 -11.02 2.22
C LEU A 48 -1.44 -10.38 1.52
N ARG A 49 -1.16 -10.81 0.28
CA ARG A 49 -0.16 -10.20 -0.60
C ARG A 49 -0.87 -9.30 -1.60
N ILE A 50 -0.43 -8.06 -1.73
CA ILE A 50 -0.98 -7.09 -2.68
C ILE A 50 0.13 -6.70 -3.65
N TYR A 51 -0.14 -6.81 -4.95
CA TYR A 51 0.81 -6.46 -6.00
C TYR A 51 0.08 -5.90 -7.22
N GLY A 52 0.80 -5.16 -8.06
CA GLY A 52 0.27 -4.60 -9.30
C GLY A 52 0.96 -5.15 -10.54
N GLU A 53 0.26 -5.09 -11.67
CA GLU A 53 0.78 -5.48 -12.98
C GLU A 53 1.30 -4.28 -13.79
N GLY A 54 1.96 -4.56 -14.92
CA GLY A 54 2.46 -3.52 -15.82
C GLY A 54 3.65 -2.72 -15.28
N GLY A 55 4.31 -3.16 -14.21
CA GLY A 55 5.36 -2.38 -13.56
C GLY A 55 4.80 -1.15 -12.82
N CYS A 56 3.58 -1.26 -12.31
CA CYS A 56 2.96 -0.25 -11.46
C CYS A 56 2.24 -0.93 -10.31
N PHE A 57 2.60 -0.56 -9.08
CA PHE A 57 1.81 -0.91 -7.91
C PHE A 57 0.54 -0.04 -7.86
N ALA A 58 0.69 1.28 -7.72
CA ALA A 58 -0.37 2.27 -7.81
C ALA A 58 0.22 3.69 -7.85
N VAL A 59 -0.47 4.64 -8.49
CA VAL A 59 0.00 6.05 -8.60
C VAL A 59 -0.95 7.10 -8.00
N GLY A 60 -2.01 6.66 -7.32
CA GLY A 60 -3.01 7.56 -6.74
C GLY A 60 -4.13 7.92 -7.72
N ALA A 61 -4.85 9.00 -7.43
CA ALA A 61 -6.03 9.41 -8.21
C ALA A 61 -5.65 10.12 -9.52
N ASP A 62 -6.57 10.14 -10.47
CA ASP A 62 -6.43 10.96 -11.69
C ASP A 62 -6.52 12.44 -11.33
N LEU A 63 -5.45 13.18 -11.61
CA LEU A 63 -5.38 14.63 -11.36
C LEU A 63 -6.43 15.42 -12.16
N ARG A 64 -6.83 14.93 -13.33
CA ARG A 64 -7.87 15.57 -14.15
C ARG A 64 -9.21 15.49 -13.42
N THR A 65 -9.55 14.33 -12.89
CA THR A 65 -10.76 14.13 -12.08
C THR A 65 -10.69 14.93 -10.78
N LEU A 66 -9.54 14.93 -10.09
CA LEU A 66 -9.39 15.71 -8.86
C LEU A 66 -9.57 17.21 -9.08
N SER A 67 -9.18 17.74 -10.25
CA SER A 67 -9.34 19.15 -10.57
C SER A 67 -10.79 19.60 -10.70
N THR A 68 -11.75 18.67 -10.82
CA THR A 68 -13.18 18.97 -10.91
C THR A 68 -13.90 18.86 -9.57
N TYR A 69 -13.22 18.41 -8.51
CA TYR A 69 -13.85 18.21 -7.20
C TYR A 69 -13.93 19.52 -6.43
N ASP A 70 -15.08 19.75 -5.78
CA ASP A 70 -15.19 20.77 -4.76
C ASP A 70 -14.64 20.28 -3.40
N GLY A 71 -14.78 21.10 -2.36
CA GLY A 71 -14.32 20.74 -1.02
C GLY A 71 -15.05 19.54 -0.40
N PHE A 72 -16.33 19.35 -0.73
CA PHE A 72 -17.13 18.22 -0.24
C PHE A 72 -16.74 16.93 -0.96
N ASP A 73 -16.61 16.97 -2.28
CA ASP A 73 -16.16 15.83 -3.10
C ASP A 73 -14.76 15.38 -2.69
N ALA A 74 -13.82 16.32 -2.54
CA ALA A 74 -12.45 16.03 -2.13
C ALA A 74 -12.38 15.41 -0.73
N LYS A 75 -13.20 15.91 0.21
CA LYS A 75 -13.30 15.35 1.56
C LYS A 75 -13.89 13.94 1.54
N TRP A 76 -14.98 13.73 0.81
CA TRP A 76 -15.62 12.42 0.69
C TRP A 76 -14.65 11.40 0.07
N PHE A 77 -13.97 11.78 -1.00
CA PHE A 77 -12.97 10.94 -1.66
C PHE A 77 -11.80 10.60 -0.72
N SER A 78 -11.34 11.57 0.06
CA SER A 78 -10.35 11.36 1.10
C SER A 78 -10.83 10.35 2.15
N MET A 79 -12.08 10.44 2.61
CA MET A 79 -12.68 9.50 3.55
C MET A 79 -12.81 8.08 2.97
N LEU A 80 -13.09 7.97 1.67
CA LEU A 80 -13.14 6.69 0.97
C LEU A 80 -11.77 5.99 0.99
N GLY A 81 -10.69 6.72 0.66
CA GLY A 81 -9.32 6.20 0.77
C GLY A 81 -8.95 5.81 2.20
N ASN A 82 -9.29 6.64 3.20
CA ASN A 82 -9.07 6.31 4.60
C ASN A 82 -9.84 5.06 5.05
N THR A 83 -11.04 4.82 4.52
CA THR A 83 -11.82 3.61 4.80
C THR A 83 -11.12 2.35 4.28
N MET A 84 -10.52 2.43 3.09
CA MET A 84 -9.70 1.34 2.54
C MET A 84 -8.55 0.99 3.48
N PHE A 85 -7.79 1.99 3.94
CA PHE A 85 -6.67 1.76 4.84
C PHE A 85 -7.09 1.30 6.23
N GLY A 86 -8.17 1.86 6.79
CA GLY A 86 -8.74 1.39 8.06
C GLY A 86 -9.17 -0.07 8.00
N THR A 87 -9.68 -0.53 6.84
CA THR A 87 -9.99 -1.95 6.62
C THR A 87 -8.73 -2.80 6.70
N MET A 88 -7.63 -2.38 6.06
CA MET A 88 -6.35 -3.09 6.10
C MET A 88 -5.72 -3.11 7.50
N ARG A 89 -5.82 -2.01 8.26
CA ARG A 89 -5.26 -1.91 9.62
C ARG A 89 -5.99 -2.79 10.63
N THR A 90 -7.28 -3.01 10.42
CA THR A 90 -8.14 -3.75 11.37
C THR A 90 -8.44 -5.18 10.94
N MET A 91 -8.05 -5.59 9.73
CA MET A 91 -8.21 -6.99 9.31
C MET A 91 -7.18 -7.90 10.02
N PRO A 92 -7.55 -9.15 10.32
CA PRO A 92 -6.69 -10.08 11.06
C PRO A 92 -5.52 -10.63 10.23
N GLN A 93 -5.56 -10.46 8.90
CA GLN A 93 -4.46 -10.85 8.02
C GLN A 93 -3.30 -9.88 8.12
N VAL A 94 -2.08 -10.41 8.05
CA VAL A 94 -0.88 -9.62 7.81
C VAL A 94 -0.82 -9.27 6.32
N VAL A 95 -0.80 -7.99 6.00
CA VAL A 95 -0.85 -7.42 4.65
C VAL A 95 0.54 -7.03 4.20
N ILE A 96 0.95 -7.54 3.04
CA ILE A 96 2.28 -7.37 2.47
C ILE A 96 2.13 -6.70 1.10
N ALA A 97 2.74 -5.53 0.93
CA ALA A 97 2.89 -4.87 -0.36
C ALA A 97 4.11 -5.42 -1.11
N GLU A 98 3.89 -5.92 -2.31
CA GLU A 98 4.93 -6.37 -3.25
C GLU A 98 5.00 -5.36 -4.39
N ILE A 99 6.00 -4.48 -4.30
CA ILE A 99 6.08 -3.29 -5.14
C ILE A 99 7.04 -3.54 -6.29
N ASP A 100 6.49 -3.81 -7.47
CA ASP A 100 7.25 -3.92 -8.71
C ASP A 100 6.98 -2.72 -9.63
N GLY A 101 7.94 -1.79 -9.72
CA GLY A 101 7.86 -0.57 -10.53
C GLY A 101 7.29 0.64 -9.77
N PHE A 102 6.31 1.35 -10.34
CA PHE A 102 5.87 2.64 -9.82
C PHE A 102 4.96 2.53 -8.58
N CYS A 103 5.34 3.22 -7.51
CA CYS A 103 4.52 3.41 -6.30
C CYS A 103 4.51 4.90 -5.97
N MET A 104 3.43 5.60 -6.29
CA MET A 104 3.41 7.08 -6.24
C MET A 104 2.11 7.63 -5.67
N GLY A 105 2.18 8.84 -5.09
CA GLY A 105 1.00 9.56 -4.57
C GLY A 105 0.17 8.68 -3.62
N GLY A 106 -1.11 8.51 -3.90
CA GLY A 106 -1.98 7.62 -3.11
C GLY A 106 -1.53 6.15 -3.09
N GLY A 107 -0.72 5.70 -4.05
CA GLY A 107 -0.07 4.39 -4.01
C GLY A 107 0.97 4.26 -2.91
N MET A 108 1.68 5.36 -2.57
CA MET A 108 2.55 5.41 -1.38
C MET A 108 1.74 5.26 -0.11
N ASP A 109 0.59 5.94 -0.04
CA ASP A 109 -0.31 5.88 1.10
C ASP A 109 -0.87 4.45 1.26
N PHE A 110 -1.18 3.79 0.15
CA PHE A 110 -1.63 2.40 0.13
C PHE A 110 -0.54 1.42 0.59
N ALA A 111 0.69 1.58 0.10
CA ALA A 111 1.82 0.78 0.58
C ALA A 111 2.11 1.02 2.08
N ALA A 112 1.95 2.26 2.55
CA ALA A 112 2.10 2.63 3.96
C ALA A 112 1.02 1.99 4.86
N ALA A 113 -0.18 1.75 4.32
CA ALA A 113 -1.25 1.06 5.04
C ALA A 113 -1.05 -0.46 5.18
N CYS A 114 -0.11 -1.05 4.43
CA CYS A 114 0.26 -2.46 4.59
C CYS A 114 1.13 -2.66 5.85
N ASP A 115 1.22 -3.88 6.36
CA ASP A 115 2.09 -4.18 7.51
C ASP A 115 3.56 -4.23 7.06
N PHE A 116 3.82 -4.89 5.92
CA PHE A 116 5.16 -5.01 5.33
C PHE A 116 5.19 -4.49 3.90
N ARG A 117 6.36 -3.97 3.49
CA ARG A 117 6.63 -3.50 2.13
C ARG A 117 7.95 -4.08 1.65
N TYR A 118 7.91 -4.72 0.50
CA TYR A 118 9.07 -5.21 -0.25
C TYR A 118 8.98 -4.71 -1.68
N ALA A 119 10.12 -4.54 -2.34
CA ALA A 119 10.14 -4.01 -3.70
C ALA A 119 11.19 -4.69 -4.58
N THR A 120 11.03 -4.61 -5.90
CA THR A 120 12.12 -4.90 -6.84
C THR A 120 13.05 -3.70 -6.96
N GLY A 121 14.33 -3.93 -7.26
CA GLY A 121 15.35 -2.88 -7.36
C GLY A 121 15.02 -1.75 -8.35
N LYS A 122 14.22 -2.04 -9.40
CA LYS A 122 13.79 -1.06 -10.41
C LYS A 122 12.66 -0.14 -9.93
N SER A 123 12.04 -0.41 -8.78
CA SER A 123 10.89 0.36 -8.29
C SER A 123 11.24 1.82 -7.99
N LYS A 124 10.25 2.69 -8.22
CA LYS A 124 10.37 4.15 -8.05
C LYS A 124 9.25 4.68 -7.17
N PHE A 125 9.63 5.53 -6.21
CA PHE A 125 8.76 6.01 -5.16
C PHE A 125 8.67 7.52 -5.18
N ALA A 126 7.48 8.09 -5.16
CA ALA A 126 7.30 9.54 -5.10
C ALA A 126 5.98 9.90 -4.43
N HIS A 127 5.96 10.99 -3.68
CA HIS A 127 4.72 11.56 -3.18
C HIS A 127 4.63 13.03 -3.63
N PRO A 128 4.17 13.29 -4.87
CA PRO A 128 4.34 14.59 -5.54
C PRO A 128 3.37 15.68 -5.06
N GLY A 129 2.63 15.45 -3.97
CA GLY A 129 1.61 16.39 -3.47
C GLY A 129 2.13 17.83 -3.31
N SER A 130 3.30 18.02 -2.71
CA SER A 130 3.91 19.35 -2.54
C SER A 130 4.21 20.04 -3.88
N LYS A 131 4.69 19.30 -4.88
CA LYS A 131 4.94 19.82 -6.24
C LYS A 131 3.65 20.21 -6.96
N LEU A 132 2.56 19.52 -6.65
CA LEU A 132 1.25 19.76 -7.24
C LEU A 132 0.41 20.78 -6.46
N GLY A 133 0.91 21.29 -5.33
CA GLY A 133 0.15 22.18 -4.45
C GLY A 133 -1.01 21.49 -3.72
N ILE A 134 -0.95 20.17 -3.54
CA ILE A 134 -2.01 19.34 -2.95
C ILE A 134 -1.48 18.65 -1.70
N ILE A 135 -2.17 18.84 -0.58
CA ILE A 135 -2.01 17.96 0.58
C ILE A 135 -2.87 16.70 0.36
N THR A 136 -2.25 15.52 0.35
CA THR A 136 -2.99 14.27 0.08
C THR A 136 -3.86 13.88 1.27
N GLY A 137 -5.10 13.47 0.98
CA GLY A 137 -6.12 13.23 1.99
C GLY A 137 -6.27 11.79 2.46
N PHE A 138 -5.57 10.81 1.87
CA PHE A 138 -5.72 9.40 2.26
C PHE A 138 -4.99 9.04 3.56
N GLY A 139 -4.21 9.97 4.14
CA GLY A 139 -3.55 9.79 5.44
C GLY A 139 -2.07 9.39 5.36
N GLY A 140 -1.48 9.29 4.17
CA GLY A 140 -0.05 8.96 4.04
C GLY A 140 0.90 10.02 4.61
N THR A 141 0.51 11.29 4.63
CA THR A 141 1.26 12.37 5.29
C THR A 141 1.43 12.16 6.80
N GLN A 142 0.61 11.29 7.40
CA GLN A 142 0.71 10.86 8.79
C GLN A 142 1.38 9.49 8.90
N ALA A 143 1.03 8.53 8.04
CA ALA A 143 1.53 7.15 8.12
C ALA A 143 3.02 7.04 7.72
N ILE A 144 3.43 7.69 6.62
CA ILE A 144 4.79 7.57 6.08
C ILE A 144 5.86 8.04 7.08
N PRO A 145 5.73 9.20 7.77
CA PRO A 145 6.70 9.64 8.77
C PRO A 145 6.88 8.69 9.96
N ARG A 146 5.93 7.79 10.21
CA ARG A 146 6.01 6.80 11.29
C ARG A 146 6.67 5.49 10.86
N LEU A 147 6.77 5.27 9.55
CA LEU A 147 7.43 4.11 8.94
C LEU A 147 8.88 4.40 8.53
N MET A 148 9.23 5.68 8.42
CA MET A 148 10.53 6.15 7.95
C MET A 148 11.26 6.92 9.05
N LYS A 149 12.58 6.99 8.93
CA LYS A 149 13.39 7.96 9.68
C LYS A 149 12.88 9.37 9.38
N SER A 150 12.70 10.17 10.43
CA SER A 150 12.07 11.49 10.35
C SER A 150 12.68 12.39 9.26
N ALA A 151 14.01 12.51 9.20
CA ALA A 151 14.67 13.32 8.18
C ALA A 151 14.38 12.85 6.74
N CYS A 152 14.43 11.54 6.49
CA CYS A 152 14.12 10.97 5.18
C CYS A 152 12.65 11.17 4.79
N ALA A 153 11.74 11.07 5.75
CA ALA A 153 10.31 11.27 5.53
C ALA A 153 10.00 12.73 5.18
N SER A 154 10.59 13.67 5.92
CA SER A 154 10.45 15.10 5.65
C SER A 154 10.97 15.46 4.27
N GLU A 155 12.18 15.01 3.91
CA GLU A 155 12.72 15.22 2.57
C GLU A 155 11.80 14.62 1.49
N PHE A 156 11.37 13.37 1.67
CA PHE A 156 10.49 12.68 0.72
C PHE A 156 9.17 13.43 0.46
N LEU A 157 8.48 13.83 1.54
CA LEU A 157 7.17 14.47 1.44
C LEU A 157 7.25 15.95 1.03
N ILE A 158 8.23 16.70 1.54
CA ILE A 158 8.36 18.14 1.26
C ILE A 158 8.88 18.36 -0.16
N THR A 159 9.92 17.63 -0.58
CA THR A 159 10.48 17.81 -1.93
C THR A 159 9.55 17.25 -3.01
N GLY A 160 8.77 16.21 -2.70
CA GLY A 160 7.95 15.49 -3.67
C GLY A 160 8.78 14.86 -4.80
N ASN A 161 10.08 14.63 -4.57
CA ASN A 161 10.98 13.99 -5.54
C ASN A 161 10.71 12.49 -5.67
N ALA A 162 11.19 11.93 -6.78
CA ALA A 162 11.24 10.49 -6.95
C ALA A 162 12.53 9.95 -6.32
N PHE A 163 12.39 8.87 -5.55
CA PHE A 163 13.49 8.17 -4.90
C PHE A 163 13.51 6.70 -5.32
N ASP A 164 14.70 6.11 -5.27
CA ASP A 164 14.90 4.69 -5.57
C ASP A 164 14.72 3.80 -4.32
N THR A 165 14.86 2.51 -4.53
CA THR A 165 14.72 1.50 -3.48
C THR A 165 15.77 1.60 -2.39
N ASP A 166 16.99 2.04 -2.69
CA ASP A 166 18.08 2.16 -1.70
C ASP A 166 17.75 3.26 -0.68
N TYR A 167 17.29 4.42 -1.16
CA TYR A 167 16.82 5.49 -0.29
C TYR A 167 15.65 5.02 0.60
N MET A 168 14.67 4.33 0.02
CA MET A 168 13.49 3.85 0.76
C MET A 168 13.83 2.73 1.77
N LEU A 169 14.81 1.89 1.46
CA LEU A 169 15.32 0.85 2.37
C LEU A 169 16.12 1.48 3.53
N LYS A 170 17.09 2.34 3.24
CA LYS A 170 17.89 3.05 4.25
C LYS A 170 17.04 3.96 5.16
N GLY A 171 15.98 4.52 4.59
CA GLY A 171 14.97 5.31 5.29
C GLY A 171 14.04 4.48 6.19
N GLY A 172 13.95 3.16 5.99
CA GLY A 172 13.18 2.23 6.82
C GLY A 172 11.77 1.88 6.30
N PHE A 173 11.35 2.51 5.19
CA PHE A 173 10.04 2.27 4.56
C PHE A 173 9.92 0.83 4.05
N LEU A 174 10.93 0.40 3.29
CA LEU A 174 11.04 -0.98 2.79
C LEU A 174 11.70 -1.87 3.82
N LYS A 175 11.33 -3.15 3.84
CA LYS A 175 11.97 -4.18 4.67
C LYS A 175 12.93 -5.07 3.89
N GLY A 176 12.83 -5.06 2.56
CA GLY A 176 13.76 -5.75 1.68
C GLY A 176 13.56 -5.33 0.24
N VAL A 177 14.60 -5.56 -0.56
CA VAL A 177 14.64 -5.27 -1.99
C VAL A 177 15.12 -6.53 -2.71
N ALA A 178 14.37 -6.97 -3.72
CA ALA A 178 14.70 -8.10 -4.57
C ALA A 178 15.26 -7.61 -5.92
N HIS A 179 16.03 -8.46 -6.60
CA HIS A 179 16.54 -8.19 -7.94
C HIS A 179 15.44 -8.19 -9.00
N ASN A 180 14.46 -9.08 -8.87
CA ASN A 180 13.35 -9.22 -9.81
C ASN A 180 12.04 -9.63 -9.12
N THR A 181 10.96 -9.72 -9.89
CA THR A 181 9.61 -10.01 -9.40
C THR A 181 9.48 -11.43 -8.84
N GLU A 182 10.17 -12.41 -9.44
CA GLU A 182 10.14 -13.79 -8.97
C GLU A 182 10.79 -13.91 -7.58
N GLU A 183 11.96 -13.31 -7.39
CA GLU A 183 12.63 -13.27 -6.09
C GLU A 183 11.81 -12.49 -5.07
N LEU A 184 11.18 -11.38 -5.46
CA LEU A 184 10.26 -10.64 -4.61
C LEU A 184 9.14 -11.56 -4.11
N MET A 185 8.52 -12.31 -5.01
CA MET A 185 7.44 -13.24 -4.70
C MET A 185 7.89 -14.41 -3.82
N HIS A 186 9.13 -14.87 -3.99
CA HIS A 186 9.72 -15.92 -3.19
C HIS A 186 10.01 -15.45 -1.76
N MET A 187 10.66 -14.30 -1.62
CA MET A 187 11.01 -13.68 -0.32
C MET A 187 9.78 -13.44 0.55
N THR A 188 8.72 -12.87 -0.02
CA THR A 188 7.45 -12.66 0.69
C THR A 188 6.70 -13.97 0.94
N GLY A 189 6.84 -14.97 0.05
CA GLY A 189 6.34 -16.33 0.26
C GLY A 189 6.92 -16.98 1.52
N ILE A 190 8.24 -16.91 1.71
CA ILE A 190 8.91 -17.39 2.93
C ILE A 190 8.38 -16.68 4.18
N LEU A 191 8.15 -15.37 4.09
CA LEU A 191 7.54 -14.61 5.20
C LEU A 191 6.13 -15.11 5.50
N CYS A 192 5.30 -15.31 4.48
CA CYS A 192 3.96 -15.86 4.62
C CYS A 192 3.97 -17.24 5.29
N GLU A 193 4.90 -18.14 4.92
CA GLU A 193 5.01 -19.46 5.56
C GLU A 193 5.29 -19.35 7.06
N LYS A 194 6.16 -18.43 7.47
CA LYS A 194 6.47 -18.19 8.89
C LYS A 194 5.25 -17.66 9.65
N ILE A 195 4.50 -16.74 9.04
CA ILE A 195 3.27 -16.17 9.61
C ILE A 195 2.16 -17.23 9.68
N ASN A 196 2.03 -18.06 8.64
CA ASN A 196 0.97 -19.07 8.54
C ASN A 196 1.04 -20.14 9.64
N ARG A 197 2.20 -20.32 10.27
CA ARG A 197 2.41 -21.19 11.45
C ARG A 197 1.81 -20.62 12.75
N LYS A 198 1.38 -19.35 12.78
CA LYS A 198 0.79 -18.70 13.95
C LYS A 198 -0.73 -18.79 13.95
N SER A 199 -1.37 -18.66 15.11
CA SER A 199 -2.84 -18.59 15.18
C SER A 199 -3.34 -17.22 14.70
N ARG A 200 -4.51 -17.19 14.08
CA ARG A 200 -5.09 -15.95 13.52
C ARG A 200 -5.40 -14.92 14.61
N THR A 201 -5.90 -15.37 15.76
CA THR A 201 -6.18 -14.50 16.92
C THR A 201 -4.92 -13.81 17.43
N LEU A 202 -3.80 -14.55 17.52
CA LEU A 202 -2.52 -14.00 17.96
C LEU A 202 -2.02 -12.93 16.98
N LEU A 203 -2.06 -13.21 15.67
CA LEU A 203 -1.65 -12.26 14.64
C LEU A 203 -2.48 -10.97 14.68
N SER A 204 -3.81 -11.11 14.81
CA SER A 204 -4.72 -9.97 14.95
C SER A 204 -4.39 -9.12 16.18
N GLY A 205 -4.13 -9.75 17.33
CA GLY A 205 -3.76 -9.05 18.56
C GLY A 205 -2.44 -8.28 18.45
N PHE A 206 -1.41 -8.91 17.88
CA PHE A 206 -0.13 -8.24 17.62
C PHE A 206 -0.29 -7.05 16.67
N LYS A 207 -1.01 -7.24 15.57
CA LYS A 207 -1.23 -6.19 14.58
C LYS A 207 -1.92 -4.97 15.18
N LEU A 208 -3.00 -5.17 15.95
CA LEU A 208 -3.70 -4.07 16.63
C LEU A 208 -2.79 -3.36 17.64
N SER A 209 -1.99 -4.10 18.40
CA SER A 209 -1.07 -3.53 19.38
C SER A 209 0.04 -2.70 18.73
N LEU A 210 0.61 -3.20 17.63
CA LEU A 210 1.64 -2.49 16.86
C LEU A 210 1.09 -1.21 16.22
N ASN A 211 -0.10 -1.26 15.63
CA ASN A 211 -0.76 -0.10 15.04
C ASN A 211 -1.04 0.97 16.11
N GLY A 212 -1.55 0.56 17.28
CA GLY A 212 -1.75 1.46 18.42
C GLY A 212 -0.45 2.14 18.87
N SER A 213 0.64 1.39 19.01
CA SER A 213 1.95 1.95 19.37
C SER A 213 2.51 2.89 18.30
N ALA A 214 2.20 2.64 17.03
CA ALA A 214 2.64 3.48 15.92
C ALA A 214 1.72 4.69 15.73
N GLY A 215 0.59 4.83 16.44
CA GLY A 215 -0.37 5.92 16.21
C GLY A 215 -1.01 5.89 14.82
N ILE A 216 -1.23 4.68 14.27
CA ILE A 216 -1.72 4.41 12.91
C ILE A 216 -3.10 3.74 12.95
#